data_AF-A0A2E7BQF2-F1
#
_entry.id   AF-A0A2E7BQF2-F1
#
_cell.length_a   1.000
_cell.length_b   1.000
_cell.length_c   1.000
_cell.angle_alpha   90.00
_cell.angle_beta   90.00
_cell.angle_gamma   90.00
#
_symmetry.space_group_name_H-M   'P 1'
#
loop_
_entity.id
_entity.type
_entity.pdbx_description
1 polymer ?
#
loop_
_entity_poly.entity_id
_entity_poly.type
_entity_poly.pdbx_seq_one_letter_code
_entity_poly.pdbx_strand_id
1 'polypeptide(L)'
;MLFAASCAAPAEVIVQAPAALVDSYPGNGAVLPADQVSPLLLIFSSELDGDGEFTRHLTLSVMGEDALLPIVSCERSEATLLTCPLGVPPRPETRYELAISPDLPFASGQTLGVGYSRWFETTANDD
;
A
#
# COMPACT_ATOMS: atom_id res chain seq x y z
N MET A 1 -21.86 -46.16 35.75
CA MET A 1 -20.88 -45.77 34.71
C MET A 1 -21.52 -44.68 33.86
N LEU A 2 -21.10 -43.41 34.06
CA LEU A 2 -21.53 -42.30 33.21
C LEU A 2 -20.52 -42.14 32.07
N PHE A 3 -20.98 -42.26 30.83
CA PHE A 3 -20.22 -41.84 29.65
C PHE A 3 -20.35 -40.32 29.52
N ALA A 4 -19.27 -39.59 29.79
CA ALA A 4 -19.18 -38.18 29.44
C ALA A 4 -18.79 -38.09 27.96
N ALA A 5 -19.77 -37.84 27.08
CA ALA A 5 -19.51 -37.45 25.70
C ALA A 5 -18.93 -36.03 25.70
N SER A 6 -17.66 -35.89 25.34
CA SER A 6 -17.06 -34.59 25.06
C SER A 6 -17.55 -34.11 23.70
N CYS A 7 -18.44 -33.12 23.68
CA CYS A 7 -18.71 -32.36 22.45
C CYS A 7 -17.50 -31.46 22.19
N ALA A 8 -16.73 -31.76 21.15
CA ALA A 8 -15.77 -30.81 20.61
C ALA A 8 -16.53 -29.55 20.17
N ALA A 9 -16.05 -28.38 20.59
CA ALA A 9 -16.62 -27.12 20.16
C ALA A 9 -16.60 -27.03 18.62
N PRO A 10 -17.63 -26.47 17.98
CA PRO A 10 -17.61 -26.27 16.54
C PRO A 10 -16.41 -25.40 16.17
N ALA A 11 -15.58 -25.89 15.24
CA ALA A 11 -14.49 -25.11 14.69
C ALA A 11 -15.10 -23.91 13.96
N GLU A 12 -14.92 -22.71 14.53
CA GLU A 12 -15.30 -21.46 13.89
C GLU A 12 -14.41 -21.26 12.68
N VAL A 13 -14.97 -21.39 11.47
CA VAL A 13 -14.26 -21.07 10.23
C VAL A 13 -14.33 -19.56 10.06
N ILE A 14 -13.31 -18.85 10.54
CA ILE A 14 -13.16 -17.42 10.29
C ILE A 14 -12.71 -17.26 8.84
N VAL A 15 -13.63 -16.84 7.97
CA VAL A 15 -13.30 -16.44 6.61
C VAL A 15 -12.62 -15.08 6.68
N GLN A 16 -11.29 -15.04 6.64
CA GLN A 16 -10.56 -13.79 6.49
C GLN A 16 -10.79 -13.24 5.07
N ALA A 17 -11.22 -11.98 4.99
CA ALA A 17 -11.28 -11.27 3.72
C ALA A 17 -9.86 -11.15 3.13
N PRO A 18 -9.71 -11.18 1.80
CA PRO A 18 -8.39 -11.06 1.19
C PRO A 18 -7.78 -9.68 1.48
N ALA A 19 -6.46 -9.68 1.66
CA ALA A 19 -5.69 -8.45 1.72
C ALA A 19 -5.85 -7.66 0.41
N ALA A 20 -6.13 -6.37 0.53
CA ALA A 20 -6.40 -5.49 -0.61
C ALA A 20 -5.99 -4.07 -0.28
N LEU A 21 -5.57 -3.31 -1.29
CA LEU A 21 -5.44 -1.87 -1.20
C LEU A 21 -6.83 -1.24 -1.18
N VAL A 22 -7.17 -0.58 -0.09
CA VAL A 22 -8.46 0.13 0.09
C VAL A 22 -8.36 1.51 -0.54
N ASP A 23 -7.34 2.27 -0.16
CA ASP A 23 -7.18 3.64 -0.65
C ASP A 23 -5.70 4.08 -0.69
N SER A 24 -5.45 5.19 -1.37
CA SER A 24 -4.13 5.78 -1.49
C SER A 24 -4.19 7.31 -1.49
N TYR A 25 -3.13 7.93 -0.97
CA TYR A 25 -2.77 9.31 -1.25
C TYR A 25 -1.43 9.35 -1.97
N PRO A 26 -1.32 10.01 -3.14
CA PRO A 26 -2.43 10.50 -3.95
C PRO A 26 -3.40 9.38 -4.37
N GLY A 27 -4.67 9.76 -4.60
CA GLY A 27 -5.69 8.85 -5.09
C GLY A 27 -5.49 8.48 -6.57
N ASN A 28 -6.14 7.42 -7.05
CA ASN A 28 -6.08 7.05 -8.46
C ASN A 28 -6.77 8.10 -9.33
N GLY A 29 -6.06 8.65 -10.31
CA GLY A 29 -6.48 9.76 -11.16
C GLY A 29 -6.51 11.11 -10.46
N ALA A 30 -5.87 11.25 -9.29
CA ALA A 30 -5.78 12.53 -8.60
C ALA A 30 -4.92 13.54 -9.39
N VAL A 31 -5.26 14.81 -9.24
CA VAL A 31 -4.51 15.96 -9.78
C VAL A 31 -4.24 16.90 -8.62
N LEU A 32 -2.97 17.17 -8.33
CA LEU A 32 -2.57 17.95 -7.15
C LEU A 32 -1.22 18.66 -7.35
N PRO A 33 -0.92 19.72 -6.58
CA PRO A 33 0.38 20.38 -6.62
C PRO A 33 1.54 19.41 -6.34
N ALA A 34 2.68 19.62 -7.01
CA ALA A 34 3.82 18.70 -6.93
C ALA A 34 4.41 18.63 -5.51
N ASP A 35 4.35 19.73 -4.76
CA ASP A 35 4.80 19.83 -3.37
C ASP A 35 3.87 19.15 -2.36
N GLN A 36 2.65 18.76 -2.76
CA GLN A 36 1.67 18.10 -1.90
C GLN A 36 1.66 16.57 -2.04
N VAL A 37 2.37 16.00 -3.01
CA VAL A 37 2.35 14.54 -3.27
C VAL A 37 2.93 13.71 -2.13
N SER A 38 3.92 14.24 -1.40
CA SER A 38 4.66 13.49 -0.37
C SER A 38 4.13 13.80 1.04
N PRO A 39 3.99 12.81 1.93
CA PRO A 39 4.28 11.38 1.72
C PRO A 39 3.20 10.67 0.91
N LEU A 40 3.56 9.55 0.26
CA LEU A 40 2.56 8.61 -0.25
C LEU A 40 1.94 7.88 0.95
N LEU A 41 0.61 7.77 0.98
CA LEU A 41 -0.13 7.03 2.01
C LEU A 41 -0.87 5.88 1.35
N LEU A 42 -0.79 4.67 1.92
CA LEU A 42 -1.47 3.49 1.39
C LEU A 42 -2.22 2.76 2.51
N ILE A 43 -3.53 2.66 2.35
CA ILE A 43 -4.43 2.04 3.34
C ILE A 43 -4.84 0.66 2.82
N PHE A 44 -4.64 -0.36 3.64
CA PHE A 44 -4.97 -1.74 3.30
C PHE A 44 -6.14 -2.28 4.14
N SER A 45 -6.79 -3.33 3.64
CA SER A 45 -7.90 -4.02 4.31
C SER A 45 -7.44 -4.94 5.45
N SER A 46 -6.14 -5.16 5.59
CA SER A 46 -5.54 -6.13 6.50
C SER A 46 -4.27 -5.56 7.12
N GLU A 47 -3.90 -6.07 8.28
CA GLU A 47 -2.71 -5.61 9.00
C GLU A 47 -1.43 -6.01 8.27
N LEU A 48 -0.54 -5.04 8.08
CA LEU A 48 0.76 -5.18 7.45
C LEU A 48 1.75 -5.85 8.41
N ASP A 49 2.73 -6.55 7.83
CA ASP A 49 3.79 -7.21 8.60
C ASP A 49 4.55 -6.23 9.52
N GLY A 50 4.90 -6.65 10.73
CA GLY A 50 5.54 -5.76 11.72
C GLY A 50 6.98 -5.39 11.35
N ASP A 51 7.70 -6.33 10.74
CA ASP A 51 9.12 -6.23 10.44
C ASP A 51 9.39 -6.19 8.92
N GLY A 52 8.37 -5.84 8.13
CA GLY A 52 8.41 -5.90 6.66
C GLY A 52 9.31 -4.83 6.03
N GLU A 53 10.18 -5.24 5.11
CA GLU A 53 10.88 -4.31 4.21
C GLU A 53 9.94 -3.85 3.09
N PHE A 54 9.10 -2.85 3.36
CA PHE A 54 8.02 -2.47 2.44
C PHE A 54 8.48 -1.74 1.18
N THR A 55 9.54 -0.93 1.25
CA THR A 55 9.97 -0.06 0.14
C THR A 55 10.23 -0.81 -1.16
N ARG A 56 10.82 -2.02 -1.09
CA ARG A 56 11.09 -2.86 -2.27
C ARG A 56 9.84 -3.35 -3.00
N HIS A 57 8.66 -3.26 -2.37
CA HIS A 57 7.39 -3.68 -2.95
C HIS A 57 6.67 -2.52 -3.64
N LEU A 58 7.20 -1.30 -3.57
CA LEU A 58 6.62 -0.12 -4.20
C LEU A 58 7.53 0.39 -5.30
N THR A 59 6.93 0.94 -6.34
CA THR A 59 7.67 1.66 -7.39
C THR A 59 6.85 2.88 -7.79
N LEU A 60 7.51 4.03 -7.87
CA LEU A 60 6.93 5.24 -8.42
C LEU A 60 7.68 5.58 -9.71
N SER A 61 7.00 5.47 -10.85
CA SER A 61 7.56 5.75 -12.17
C SER A 61 6.94 7.01 -12.76
N VAL A 62 7.69 7.69 -13.62
CA VAL A 62 7.14 8.74 -14.48
C VAL A 62 6.50 8.07 -15.70
N MET A 63 5.22 8.34 -15.94
CA MET A 63 4.54 7.76 -17.09
C MET A 63 5.09 8.34 -18.41
N GLY A 64 5.48 7.46 -19.33
CA GLY A 64 6.02 7.85 -20.64
C GLY A 64 7.53 8.09 -20.64
N GLU A 65 8.21 7.92 -19.51
CA GLU A 65 9.66 8.02 -19.38
C GLU A 65 10.22 6.75 -18.72
N ASP A 66 11.46 6.38 -19.04
CA ASP A 66 12.20 5.34 -18.30
C ASP A 66 12.87 5.98 -17.07
N ALA A 67 12.05 6.52 -16.17
CA ALA A 67 12.49 7.27 -15.00
C ALA A 67 11.70 6.86 -13.75
N LEU A 68 12.43 6.61 -12.66
CA LEU A 68 11.87 6.29 -11.36
C LEU A 68 12.05 7.46 -10.39
N LEU A 69 11.02 7.74 -9.61
CA LEU A 69 11.11 8.67 -8.50
C LEU A 69 11.44 7.89 -7.22
N PRO A 70 12.52 8.24 -6.51
CA PRO A 70 12.96 7.48 -5.35
C PRO A 70 11.97 7.61 -4.19
N ILE A 71 11.54 6.46 -3.66
CA ILE A 71 10.87 6.34 -2.36
C ILE A 71 11.96 6.05 -1.32
N VAL A 72 12.08 6.90 -0.28
CA VAL A 72 13.20 6.80 0.68
C VAL A 72 13.04 5.58 1.58
N SER A 73 11.83 5.46 2.14
CA SER A 73 11.43 4.44 3.08
C SER A 73 9.92 4.28 2.99
N CYS A 74 9.42 3.15 3.47
CA CYS A 74 8.01 2.90 3.65
C CYS A 74 7.85 2.28 5.02
N GLU A 75 7.21 3.01 5.93
CA GLU A 75 7.03 2.58 7.30
C GLU A 75 5.56 2.35 7.58
N ARG A 76 5.29 1.31 8.36
CA ARG A 76 3.96 1.03 8.88
C ARG A 76 3.66 2.02 10.01
N SER A 77 3.02 3.13 9.68
CA SER A 77 2.64 4.16 10.66
C SER A 77 1.47 3.71 11.55
N GLU A 78 0.58 2.88 10.99
CA GLU A 78 -0.48 2.17 11.73
C GLU A 78 -0.60 0.75 11.17
N ALA A 79 -1.30 -0.15 11.89
CA ALA A 79 -1.37 -1.57 11.51
C ALA A 79 -1.77 -1.79 10.04
N THR A 80 -2.60 -0.92 9.45
CA THR A 80 -3.09 -1.03 8.06
C THR A 80 -2.61 0.09 7.14
N LEU A 81 -1.71 0.96 7.60
CA LEU A 81 -1.27 2.16 6.87
C LEU A 81 0.24 2.14 6.63
N LEU A 82 0.64 2.27 5.36
CA LEU A 82 2.01 2.62 4.98
C LEU A 82 2.13 4.11 4.71
N THR A 83 3.18 4.70 5.27
CA THR A 83 3.63 6.07 4.97
C THR A 83 4.98 6.00 4.29
N CYS A 84 5.06 6.52 3.06
CA CYS A 84 6.24 6.42 2.20
C CYS A 84 6.70 7.80 1.72
N PRO A 85 7.66 8.45 2.42
CA PRO A 85 8.22 9.72 1.96
C PRO A 85 9.01 9.58 0.65
N LEU A 86 8.87 10.58 -0.22
CA LEU A 86 9.66 10.69 -1.44
C LEU A 86 11.04 11.31 -1.16
N GLY A 87 12.06 10.86 -1.88
CA GLY A 87 13.43 11.33 -1.72
C GLY A 87 13.70 12.68 -2.38
N VAL A 88 12.85 13.04 -3.34
CA VAL A 88 12.88 14.32 -4.04
C VAL A 88 11.44 14.77 -4.31
N PRO A 89 11.19 16.09 -4.37
CA PRO A 89 9.91 16.60 -4.83
C PRO A 89 9.61 16.10 -6.25
N PRO A 90 8.38 15.65 -6.54
CA PRO A 90 7.93 15.41 -7.91
C PRO A 90 8.11 16.66 -8.78
N ARG A 91 8.36 16.45 -10.08
CA ARG A 91 8.28 17.51 -11.08
C ARG A 91 6.81 17.95 -11.25
N PRO A 92 6.54 19.25 -11.46
CA PRO A 92 5.21 19.74 -11.83
C PRO A 92 4.80 19.25 -13.22
N GLU A 93 3.49 19.30 -13.51
CA GLU A 93 2.92 18.99 -14.83
C GLU A 93 3.33 17.59 -15.35
N THR A 94 3.47 16.63 -14.45
CA THR A 94 4.01 15.30 -14.74
C THR A 94 3.06 14.22 -14.25
N ARG A 95 2.87 13.16 -15.05
CA ARG A 95 2.11 11.98 -14.64
C ARG A 95 3.01 10.92 -14.04
N TYR A 96 2.55 10.33 -12.95
CA TYR A 96 3.25 9.27 -12.24
C TYR A 96 2.36 8.04 -12.12
N GLU A 97 2.99 6.86 -12.11
CA GLU A 97 2.37 5.58 -11.78
C GLU A 97 3.00 5.04 -10.50
N LEU A 98 2.15 4.77 -9.50
CA LEU A 98 2.49 4.05 -8.28
C LEU A 98 2.06 2.59 -8.45
N ALA A 99 3.05 1.69 -8.47
CA ALA A 99 2.84 0.25 -8.49
C ALA A 99 3.17 -0.39 -7.13
N ILE A 100 2.36 -1.36 -6.72
CA ILE A 100 2.54 -2.18 -5.52
C ILE A 100 2.61 -3.65 -5.94
N SER A 101 3.69 -4.32 -5.54
CA SER A 101 3.93 -5.73 -5.84
C SER A 101 2.88 -6.64 -5.16
N PRO A 102 2.43 -7.72 -5.83
CA PRO A 102 1.58 -8.75 -5.22
C PRO A 102 2.24 -9.44 -4.03
N ASP A 103 3.55 -9.32 -3.86
CA ASP A 103 4.31 -9.98 -2.79
C ASP A 103 4.39 -9.16 -1.49
N LEU A 104 3.69 -8.01 -1.41
CA LEU A 104 3.64 -7.20 -0.20
C LEU A 104 3.10 -8.04 0.98
N PRO A 105 3.85 -8.18 2.09
CA PRO A 105 3.50 -9.09 3.19
C PRO A 105 2.53 -8.47 4.22
N PHE A 106 1.67 -9.32 4.77
CA PHE A 106 0.70 -8.99 5.84
C PHE A 106 0.97 -9.82 7.10
N ALA A 107 0.53 -9.33 8.26
CA ALA A 107 0.70 -9.97 9.57
C ALA A 107 0.04 -11.35 9.67
N SER A 108 -0.96 -11.63 8.81
CA SER A 108 -1.59 -12.94 8.69
C SER A 108 -0.69 -14.01 8.04
N GLY A 109 0.47 -13.62 7.49
CA GLY A 109 1.33 -14.46 6.66
C GLY A 109 0.88 -14.54 5.20
N GLN A 110 -0.21 -13.86 4.83
CA GLN A 110 -0.63 -13.71 3.43
C GLN A 110 0.16 -12.60 2.75
N THR A 111 0.14 -12.60 1.41
CA THR A 111 0.58 -11.47 0.60
C THR A 111 -0.63 -10.76 -0.01
N LEU A 112 -0.39 -9.59 -0.62
CA LEU A 112 -1.42 -8.86 -1.36
C LEU A 112 -2.07 -9.70 -2.46
N GLY A 113 -1.32 -10.63 -3.06
CA GLY A 113 -1.81 -11.64 -4.00
C GLY A 113 -2.12 -11.11 -5.41
N VAL A 114 -2.40 -9.81 -5.53
CA VAL A 114 -2.59 -9.11 -6.80
C VAL A 114 -1.77 -7.82 -6.82
N GLY A 115 -1.15 -7.52 -7.96
CA GLY A 115 -0.43 -6.26 -8.15
C GLY A 115 -1.43 -5.11 -8.29
N TYR A 116 -1.13 -3.97 -7.67
CA TYR A 116 -1.91 -2.75 -7.85
C TYR A 116 -1.09 -1.74 -8.63
N SER A 117 -1.75 -1.03 -9.54
CA SER A 117 -1.22 0.17 -10.18
C SER A 117 -2.25 1.29 -10.05
N ARG A 118 -1.79 2.47 -9.69
CA ARG A 118 -2.56 3.71 -9.64
C ARG A 118 -1.74 4.81 -10.28
N TRP A 119 -2.39 5.78 -10.90
CA TRP A 119 -1.72 6.95 -11.47
C TRP A 119 -2.22 8.24 -10.83
N PHE A 120 -1.39 9.29 -10.88
CA PHE A 120 -1.78 10.66 -10.54
C PHE A 120 -1.00 11.65 -11.41
N GLU A 121 -1.45 12.89 -11.46
CA GLU A 121 -0.83 13.98 -12.21
C GLU A 121 -0.48 15.12 -11.25
N THR A 122 0.70 15.71 -11.41
CA THR A 122 1.08 16.91 -10.68
C THR A 122 0.72 18.16 -11.47
N THR A 123 0.33 19.23 -10.78
CA THR A 123 0.17 20.57 -11.37
C THR A 123 1.39 21.43 -11.08
N ALA A 124 1.41 22.65 -11.62
CA ALA A 124 2.25 23.71 -11.07
C ALA A 124 1.97 23.88 -9.56
N ASN A 125 2.99 24.33 -8.83
CA ASN A 125 2.80 24.73 -7.43
C ASN A 125 2.07 26.08 -7.42
N ASP A 126 1.14 26.25 -6.49
CA ASP A 126 0.50 27.54 -6.28
C ASP A 126 1.54 28.47 -5.60
N ASP A 127 1.99 29.51 -6.32
CA ASP A 127 2.88 30.58 -5.83
C ASP A 127 2.20 31.49 -4.79
#